data_AF-A0AAW4VC06-F1
#
_entry.id   AF-A0AAW4VC06-F1
#
_cell.length_a   1.000
_cell.length_b   1.000
_cell.length_c   1.000
_cell.angle_alpha   90.00
_cell.angle_beta   90.00
_cell.angle_gamma   90.00
#
_symmetry.space_group_name_H-M   'P 1'
#
loop_
_entity.id
_entity.type
_entity.pdbx_description
1 polymer ?
#
loop_
_entity_poly.entity_id
_entity_poly.type
_entity_poly.pdbx_seq_one_letter_code
_entity_poly.pdbx_strand_id
1 'polypeptide(L)'
;MLFEIVNDLFENFLISYFISSYLKLEKKNKIFFLLITIPINTFISAFLSNFNIIGFSQTLLIQIVLWLSLFTFNKEFSTQDIMISLFCNILLVIAVYFSILTFSFIFHITPAKVFSTNTIYYPELIFSRIVFIILLLITLKKRPLLLTKTQNTKTNYLLTFELLFILLMIYYFTSNVLFSDTFSSANVIFICFVMLFLSFCFIFNQMVKMNKVIYENKLKKQRENYTKENLKNIKAIKFEIENISHRMNYILQSIEFDLYEQNYDDAISKIESYKNTVSSVSNVICTHNELFDFMLNFEIKFFHQQNKQLKICSFVSQNQSYNNLELINKITDSLKYFYSYVNEIELFLTEQDNFLEVKFIIPTNDFVQKEIIDNLSEINIPNISIKNLNNLLVILYKEKLTSYD
;
A
#
# COMPACT_ATOMS: atom_id res chain seq x y z
N MET A 1 38.00 4.45 -27.79
CA MET A 1 37.55 5.61 -26.99
C MET A 1 36.07 5.96 -27.20
N LEU A 2 35.63 6.55 -28.33
CA LEU A 2 34.23 6.99 -28.45
C LEU A 2 33.22 5.82 -28.45
N PHE A 3 33.55 4.71 -29.12
CA PHE A 3 32.73 3.49 -29.10
C PHE A 3 32.60 2.88 -27.69
N GLU A 4 33.68 2.84 -26.92
CA GLU A 4 33.70 2.29 -25.56
C GLU A 4 32.86 3.15 -24.61
N ILE A 5 32.98 4.48 -24.69
CA ILE A 5 32.15 5.40 -23.88
C ILE A 5 30.66 5.21 -24.19
N VAL A 6 30.29 5.05 -25.47
CA VAL A 6 28.90 4.81 -25.87
C VAL A 6 28.40 3.46 -25.36
N ASN A 7 29.24 2.42 -25.42
CA ASN A 7 28.91 1.11 -24.89
C ASN A 7 28.71 1.12 -23.37
N ASP A 8 29.59 1.80 -22.62
CA ASP A 8 29.49 1.94 -21.17
C ASP A 8 28.25 2.74 -20.76
N LEU A 9 27.91 3.78 -21.53
CA LEU A 9 26.65 4.53 -21.37
C LEU A 9 25.43 3.63 -21.53
N PHE A 10 25.43 2.82 -22.57
CA PHE A 10 24.31 1.91 -22.85
C PHE A 10 24.16 0.82 -21.78
N GLU A 11 25.28 0.25 -21.32
CA GLU A 11 25.30 -0.73 -20.25
C GLU A 11 24.74 -0.17 -18.93
N ASN A 12 25.26 0.99 -18.51
CA ASN A 12 24.82 1.63 -17.28
C ASN A 12 23.35 2.07 -17.36
N PHE A 13 22.86 2.46 -18.54
CA PHE A 13 21.45 2.70 -18.79
C PHE A 13 20.62 1.42 -18.57
N LEU A 14 21.02 0.28 -19.15
CA LEU A 14 20.30 -0.99 -18.99
C LEU A 14 20.24 -1.45 -17.54
N ILE A 15 21.35 -1.37 -16.80
CA ILE A 15 21.44 -1.74 -15.39
C ILE A 15 20.49 -0.88 -14.56
N SER A 16 20.61 0.44 -14.67
CA SER A 16 19.80 1.37 -13.89
C SER A 16 18.31 1.30 -14.26
N TYR A 17 17.99 1.06 -15.53
CA TYR A 17 16.61 0.85 -15.98
C TYR A 17 16.02 -0.46 -15.44
N PHE A 18 16.79 -1.56 -15.48
CA PHE A 18 16.36 -2.83 -14.92
C PHE A 18 16.10 -2.71 -13.42
N ILE A 19 17.04 -2.19 -12.65
CA ILE A 19 16.91 -2.07 -11.18
C ILE A 19 15.68 -1.22 -10.83
N SER A 20 15.56 -0.03 -11.42
CA SER A 20 14.45 0.88 -11.12
C SER A 20 13.08 0.32 -11.55
N SER A 21 13.02 -0.41 -12.67
CA SER A 21 11.79 -1.06 -13.12
C SER A 21 11.44 -2.28 -12.27
N TYR A 22 12.43 -3.07 -11.85
CA TYR A 22 12.27 -4.26 -11.03
C TYR A 22 11.78 -3.91 -9.63
N LEU A 23 12.33 -2.84 -9.03
CA LEU A 23 11.94 -2.34 -7.71
C LEU A 23 10.65 -1.51 -7.69
N LYS A 24 10.06 -1.20 -8.86
CA LYS A 24 8.88 -0.32 -9.00
C LYS A 24 9.01 1.01 -8.24
N LEU A 25 10.15 1.69 -8.42
CA LEU A 25 10.32 3.04 -7.88
C LEU A 25 9.19 3.95 -8.39
N GLU A 26 8.73 4.89 -7.55
CA GLU A 26 7.77 5.92 -7.94
C GLU A 26 8.28 6.63 -9.20
N LYS A 27 7.38 6.99 -10.15
CA LYS A 27 7.78 7.55 -11.46
C LYS A 27 8.78 8.70 -11.34
N LYS A 28 8.60 9.58 -10.36
CA LYS A 28 9.50 10.71 -10.08
C LYS A 28 10.89 10.23 -9.63
N ASN A 29 10.95 9.35 -8.62
CA ASN A 29 12.20 8.81 -8.10
C ASN A 29 12.94 7.94 -9.12
N LYS A 30 12.23 7.23 -9.99
CA LYS A 30 12.81 6.45 -11.09
C LYS A 30 13.60 7.36 -12.05
N ILE A 31 13.03 8.52 -12.42
CA ILE A 31 13.70 9.45 -13.34
C ILE A 31 14.96 10.04 -12.68
N PHE A 32 14.87 10.46 -11.42
CA PHE A 32 16.03 10.99 -10.68
C PHE A 32 17.14 9.94 -10.49
N PHE A 33 16.76 8.69 -10.14
CA PHE A 33 17.69 7.58 -10.03
C PHE A 33 18.46 7.35 -11.34
N LEU A 34 17.76 7.32 -12.48
CA LEU A 34 18.38 7.15 -13.80
C LEU A 34 19.31 8.31 -14.15
N LEU A 35 18.85 9.55 -13.97
CA LEU A 35 19.62 10.75 -14.29
C LEU A 35 20.93 10.87 -13.51
N ILE A 36 21.00 10.30 -12.31
CA ILE A 36 22.20 10.38 -11.46
C ILE A 36 23.11 9.17 -11.69
N THR A 37 22.55 7.96 -11.72
CA THR A 37 23.36 6.73 -11.79
C THR A 37 24.07 6.54 -13.13
N ILE A 38 23.40 6.87 -14.25
CA ILE A 38 23.98 6.71 -15.58
C ILE A 38 25.26 7.55 -15.75
N PRO A 39 25.23 8.89 -15.60
CA PRO A 39 26.43 9.69 -15.81
C PRO A 39 27.54 9.37 -14.81
N ILE A 40 27.22 9.16 -13.52
CA ILE A 40 28.24 8.86 -12.51
C ILE A 40 28.93 7.53 -12.79
N ASN A 41 28.18 6.47 -13.09
CA ASN A 41 28.77 5.16 -13.34
C ASN A 41 29.59 5.14 -14.65
N THR A 42 29.16 5.89 -15.67
CA THR A 42 29.91 6.03 -16.92
C THR A 42 31.19 6.82 -16.74
N PHE A 43 31.16 7.88 -15.93
CA PHE A 43 32.35 8.65 -15.58
C PHE A 43 33.35 7.80 -14.80
N ILE A 44 32.89 7.03 -13.81
CA ILE A 44 33.72 6.09 -13.05
C ILE A 44 34.36 5.04 -13.98
N SER A 45 33.58 4.50 -14.91
CA SER A 45 34.05 3.50 -15.87
C SER A 45 35.15 4.06 -16.77
N ALA A 46 34.91 5.24 -17.36
CA ALA A 46 35.89 5.92 -18.21
C ALA A 46 37.16 6.32 -17.44
N PHE A 47 37.01 6.82 -16.21
CA PHE A 47 38.13 7.24 -15.36
C PHE A 47 39.00 6.05 -14.96
N LEU A 48 38.40 4.95 -14.47
CA LEU A 48 39.13 3.77 -14.03
C LEU A 48 39.81 3.03 -15.18
N SER A 49 39.18 2.99 -16.35
CA SER A 49 39.78 2.45 -17.57
C SER A 49 41.07 3.19 -17.95
N ASN A 50 41.10 4.52 -17.77
CA ASN A 50 42.30 5.34 -18.00
C ASN A 50 43.46 5.02 -17.04
N PHE A 51 43.18 4.44 -15.86
CA PHE A 51 44.19 3.99 -14.89
C PHE A 51 44.54 2.50 -15.03
N ASN A 52 44.08 1.81 -16.07
CA ASN A 52 44.18 0.35 -16.24
C ASN A 52 43.57 -0.47 -15.09
N ILE A 53 42.65 0.13 -14.32
CA ILE A 53 41.92 -0.55 -13.24
C ILE A 53 40.63 -1.11 -13.86
N ILE A 54 40.73 -2.28 -14.50
CA ILE A 54 39.64 -2.90 -15.26
C ILE A 54 39.14 -4.17 -14.54
N GLY A 55 37.85 -4.46 -14.66
CA GLY A 55 37.23 -5.70 -14.16
C GLY A 55 36.63 -5.56 -12.76
N PHE A 56 37.05 -6.42 -11.81
CA PHE A 56 36.41 -6.56 -10.50
C PHE A 56 36.35 -5.25 -9.69
N SER A 57 37.46 -4.51 -9.63
CA SER A 57 37.56 -3.23 -8.93
C SER A 57 36.60 -2.16 -9.47
N GLN A 58 36.44 -2.11 -10.80
CA GLN A 58 35.48 -1.22 -11.46
C GLN A 58 34.04 -1.62 -11.14
N THR A 59 33.70 -2.91 -11.22
CA THR A 59 32.34 -3.39 -10.91
C THR A 59 31.94 -3.15 -9.45
N LEU A 60 32.89 -3.24 -8.50
CA LEU A 60 32.65 -2.94 -7.08
C LEU A 60 32.34 -1.46 -6.84
N LEU A 61 33.08 -0.55 -7.48
CA LEU A 61 32.82 0.89 -7.36
C LEU A 61 31.44 1.27 -7.92
N ILE A 62 31.09 0.72 -9.08
CA ILE A 62 29.75 0.88 -9.69
C ILE A 62 28.66 0.34 -8.74
N GLN A 63 28.92 -0.80 -8.09
CA GLN A 63 28.00 -1.41 -7.13
C GLN A 63 27.76 -0.51 -5.91
N ILE A 64 28.80 0.12 -5.37
CA ILE A 64 28.69 1.05 -4.24
C ILE A 64 27.85 2.27 -4.61
N VAL A 65 28.05 2.83 -5.81
CA VAL A 65 27.24 3.97 -6.29
C VAL A 65 25.78 3.58 -6.48
N LEU A 66 25.51 2.38 -7.00
CA LEU A 66 24.15 1.85 -7.12
C LEU A 66 23.49 1.67 -5.75
N TRP A 67 24.22 1.23 -4.73
CA TRP A 67 23.68 1.12 -3.36
C TRP A 67 23.41 2.48 -2.74
N LEU A 68 24.34 3.44 -2.86
CA LEU A 68 24.17 4.79 -2.34
C LEU A 68 22.96 5.48 -2.99
N SER A 69 22.80 5.36 -4.30
CA SER A 69 21.66 5.91 -5.02
C SER A 69 20.33 5.20 -4.70
N LEU A 70 20.34 3.88 -4.49
CA LEU A 70 19.14 3.17 -4.02
C LEU A 70 18.74 3.58 -2.60
N PHE A 71 19.73 3.79 -1.72
CA PHE A 71 19.50 4.26 -0.36
C PHE A 71 18.85 5.65 -0.32
N THR A 72 19.25 6.56 -1.22
CA THR A 72 18.69 7.93 -1.25
C THR A 72 17.31 8.01 -1.90
N PHE A 73 17.05 7.22 -2.96
CA PHE A 73 15.82 7.34 -3.76
C PHE A 73 14.73 6.33 -3.41
N ASN A 74 15.02 5.28 -2.64
CA ASN A 74 14.04 4.33 -2.14
C ASN A 74 13.66 4.65 -0.68
N LYS A 75 12.40 5.05 -0.43
CA LYS A 75 11.92 5.50 0.90
C LYS A 75 12.12 4.48 2.02
N GLU A 76 12.17 3.21 1.67
CA GLU A 76 12.43 2.11 2.59
C GLU A 76 13.48 1.21 1.92
N PHE A 77 14.75 1.47 2.19
CA PHE A 77 15.85 0.64 1.68
C PHE A 77 15.86 -0.72 2.37
N SER A 78 15.99 -1.80 1.60
CA SER A 78 15.98 -3.16 2.13
C SER A 78 17.12 -4.01 1.58
N THR A 79 17.43 -5.11 2.28
CA THR A 79 18.41 -6.10 1.81
C THR A 79 18.07 -6.65 0.43
N GLN A 80 16.81 -6.61 0.00
CA GLN A 80 16.39 -7.02 -1.33
C GLN A 80 16.90 -6.08 -2.44
N ASP A 81 17.01 -4.78 -2.16
CA ASP A 81 17.52 -3.78 -3.11
C ASP A 81 18.99 -4.05 -3.43
N ILE A 82 19.76 -4.41 -2.39
CA ILE A 82 21.16 -4.85 -2.50
C ILE A 82 21.25 -6.10 -3.38
N MET A 83 20.40 -7.10 -3.13
CA MET A 83 20.45 -8.36 -3.88
C MET A 83 20.07 -8.21 -5.35
N ILE A 84 19.07 -7.39 -5.66
CA ILE A 84 18.61 -7.15 -7.03
C ILE A 84 19.69 -6.40 -7.83
N SER A 85 20.33 -5.43 -7.20
CA SER A 85 21.45 -4.69 -7.81
C SER A 85 22.63 -5.62 -8.12
N LEU A 86 23.04 -6.45 -7.14
CA LEU A 86 24.10 -7.44 -7.33
C LEU A 86 23.74 -8.49 -8.39
N PHE A 87 22.50 -8.96 -8.42
CA PHE A 87 22.02 -9.92 -9.41
C PHE A 87 22.12 -9.38 -10.83
N CYS A 88 21.77 -8.12 -11.05
CA CYS A 88 21.88 -7.47 -12.36
C CYS A 88 23.34 -7.47 -12.86
N ASN A 89 24.29 -7.14 -11.98
CA ASN A 89 25.71 -7.12 -12.33
C ASN A 89 26.26 -8.53 -12.61
N ILE A 90 25.77 -9.56 -11.92
CA ILE A 90 26.15 -10.95 -12.24
C ILE A 90 25.64 -11.36 -13.62
N LEU A 91 24.41 -11.00 -13.98
CA LEU A 91 23.87 -11.27 -15.32
C LEU A 91 24.71 -10.63 -16.42
N LEU A 92 25.19 -9.39 -16.18
CA LEU A 92 26.09 -8.72 -17.11
C LEU A 92 27.39 -9.50 -17.28
N VAL A 93 28.03 -9.89 -16.16
CA VAL A 93 29.29 -10.62 -16.19
C VAL A 93 29.14 -11.96 -16.92
N ILE A 94 28.03 -12.67 -16.71
CA ILE A 94 27.72 -13.90 -17.44
C ILE A 94 27.59 -13.64 -18.94
N ALA A 95 26.91 -12.57 -19.33
CA ALA A 95 26.73 -12.24 -20.74
C ALA A 95 28.07 -11.96 -21.44
N VAL A 96 28.97 -11.23 -20.77
CA VAL A 96 30.33 -10.92 -21.29
C VAL A 96 31.20 -12.17 -21.37
N TYR A 97 31.19 -13.05 -20.37
CA TYR A 97 31.99 -14.27 -20.46
C TYR A 97 31.45 -15.27 -21.46
N PHE A 98 30.13 -15.38 -21.54
CA PHE A 98 29.49 -16.20 -22.56
C PHE A 98 29.88 -15.73 -23.97
N SER A 99 29.90 -14.42 -24.23
CA SER A 99 30.33 -13.89 -25.53
C SER A 99 31.81 -14.14 -25.82
N ILE A 100 32.71 -13.93 -24.85
CA ILE A 100 34.15 -14.20 -25.05
C ILE A 100 34.37 -15.66 -25.43
N LEU A 101 33.69 -16.59 -24.78
CA LEU A 101 33.85 -18.02 -25.05
C LEU A 101 33.22 -18.48 -26.36
N THR A 102 32.05 -17.94 -26.73
CA THR A 102 31.46 -18.26 -28.03
C THR A 102 32.35 -17.79 -29.17
N PHE A 103 32.92 -16.57 -29.07
CA PHE A 103 33.84 -16.05 -30.08
C PHE A 103 35.18 -16.81 -30.09
N SER A 104 35.72 -17.15 -28.91
CA SER A 104 36.91 -18.01 -28.80
C SER A 104 36.70 -19.37 -29.48
N PHE A 105 35.51 -19.97 -29.33
CA PHE A 105 35.15 -21.22 -29.97
C PHE A 105 34.96 -21.09 -31.49
N ILE A 106 34.20 -20.07 -31.95
CA ILE A 106 33.91 -19.84 -33.38
C ILE A 106 35.18 -19.60 -34.19
N PHE A 107 36.13 -18.83 -33.65
CA PHE A 107 37.35 -18.48 -34.35
C PHE A 107 38.53 -19.42 -34.03
N HIS A 108 38.35 -20.41 -33.14
CA HIS A 108 39.42 -21.30 -32.66
C HIS A 108 40.64 -20.54 -32.10
N ILE A 109 40.38 -19.45 -31.38
CA ILE A 109 41.39 -18.56 -30.80
C ILE A 109 41.32 -18.63 -29.28
N THR A 110 42.43 -18.43 -28.57
CA THR A 110 42.40 -18.37 -27.09
C THR A 110 41.61 -17.14 -26.60
N PRO A 111 40.91 -17.22 -25.45
CA PRO A 111 40.09 -16.11 -24.92
C PRO A 111 40.84 -14.77 -24.84
N ALA A 112 42.13 -14.79 -24.47
CA ALA A 112 42.96 -13.58 -24.41
C ALA A 112 43.16 -12.90 -25.79
N LYS A 113 43.23 -13.68 -26.86
CA LYS A 113 43.43 -13.17 -28.22
C LYS A 113 42.15 -12.61 -28.84
N VAL A 114 40.97 -12.83 -28.24
CA VAL A 114 39.72 -12.15 -28.65
C VAL A 114 39.86 -10.62 -28.57
N PHE A 115 40.66 -10.13 -27.62
CA PHE A 115 40.95 -8.71 -27.42
C PHE A 115 42.06 -8.15 -28.32
N SER A 116 42.75 -9.01 -29.09
CA SER A 116 43.95 -8.61 -29.85
C SER A 116 43.65 -7.87 -31.16
N THR A 117 42.49 -8.11 -31.75
CA THR A 117 42.10 -7.52 -33.04
C THR A 117 40.74 -6.84 -32.94
N ASN A 118 40.68 -5.56 -33.32
CA ASN A 118 39.45 -4.76 -33.33
C ASN A 118 38.30 -5.40 -34.13
N THR A 119 38.64 -6.19 -35.16
CA THR A 119 37.67 -6.91 -36.01
C THR A 119 36.88 -7.98 -35.26
N ILE A 120 37.44 -8.57 -34.20
CA ILE A 120 36.80 -9.62 -33.39
C ILE A 120 36.21 -9.00 -32.11
N TYR A 121 36.91 -8.01 -31.53
CA TYR A 121 36.51 -7.34 -30.29
C TYR A 121 35.18 -6.57 -30.40
N TYR A 122 34.99 -5.74 -31.42
CA TYR A 122 33.74 -4.96 -31.53
C TYR A 122 32.49 -5.82 -31.74
N PRO A 123 32.50 -6.85 -32.61
CA PRO A 123 31.36 -7.77 -32.72
C PRO A 123 31.08 -8.57 -31.44
N GLU A 124 32.12 -9.00 -30.72
CA GLU A 124 31.98 -9.71 -29.44
C GLU A 124 31.26 -8.85 -28.41
N LEU A 125 31.68 -7.58 -28.26
CA LEU A 125 31.04 -6.63 -27.37
C LEU A 125 29.55 -6.44 -27.70
N ILE A 126 29.20 -6.25 -28.97
CA ILE A 126 27.79 -6.09 -29.39
C ILE A 126 26.99 -7.36 -29.06
N PHE A 127 27.56 -8.53 -29.34
CA PHE A 127 26.91 -9.80 -29.02
C PHE A 127 26.67 -9.98 -27.52
N SER A 128 27.64 -9.60 -26.68
CA SER A 128 27.49 -9.62 -25.21
C SER A 128 26.27 -8.81 -24.75
N ARG A 129 26.01 -7.65 -25.37
CA ARG A 129 24.90 -6.76 -25.03
C ARG A 129 23.55 -7.32 -25.48
N ILE A 130 23.50 -7.98 -26.64
CA ILE A 130 22.29 -8.68 -27.10
C ILE A 130 21.93 -9.80 -26.11
N VAL A 131 22.91 -10.61 -25.71
CA VAL A 131 22.72 -11.68 -24.72
C VAL A 131 22.24 -11.10 -23.39
N PHE A 132 22.85 -10.00 -22.93
CA PHE A 132 22.44 -9.33 -21.69
C PHE A 132 20.99 -8.84 -21.74
N ILE A 133 20.58 -8.18 -22.83
CA ILE A 133 19.19 -7.72 -23.01
C ILE A 133 18.21 -8.90 -22.96
N ILE A 134 18.53 -10.01 -23.62
CA ILE A 134 17.69 -11.23 -23.61
C ILE A 134 17.54 -11.76 -22.17
N LEU A 135 18.63 -11.84 -21.41
CA LEU A 135 18.61 -12.27 -20.01
C LEU A 135 17.76 -11.35 -19.14
N LEU A 136 17.88 -10.02 -19.29
CA LEU A 136 17.06 -9.03 -18.57
C LEU A 136 15.57 -9.17 -18.91
N LEU A 137 15.21 -9.40 -20.18
CA LEU A 137 13.82 -9.59 -20.59
C LEU A 137 13.22 -10.87 -19.99
N ILE A 138 13.98 -11.96 -19.96
CA ILE A 138 13.54 -13.23 -19.36
C ILE A 138 13.29 -13.06 -17.86
N THR A 139 14.19 -12.38 -17.14
CA THR A 139 14.04 -12.16 -15.69
C THR A 139 12.89 -11.20 -15.36
N LEU A 140 12.68 -10.17 -16.16
CA LEU A 140 11.51 -9.29 -16.06
C LEU A 140 10.19 -10.04 -16.34
N LYS A 141 10.16 -10.97 -17.30
CA LYS A 141 8.96 -11.75 -17.64
C LYS A 141 8.62 -12.79 -16.58
N LYS A 142 9.62 -13.40 -15.94
CA LYS A 142 9.40 -14.42 -14.90
C LYS A 142 8.90 -13.87 -13.57
N ARG A 143 8.82 -12.55 -13.40
CA ARG A 143 8.33 -11.84 -12.19
C ARG A 143 7.16 -12.56 -11.51
N PRO A 144 7.36 -13.18 -10.35
CA PRO A 144 6.30 -13.33 -9.39
C PRO A 144 6.46 -12.17 -8.41
N LEU A 145 5.45 -11.31 -8.42
CA LEU A 145 4.95 -10.49 -7.32
C LEU A 145 5.97 -9.99 -6.30
N LEU A 146 6.04 -8.65 -6.21
CA LEU A 146 6.64 -7.86 -5.12
C LEU A 146 7.17 -8.76 -4.01
N LEU A 147 8.50 -8.87 -3.91
CA LEU A 147 9.05 -9.13 -2.60
C LEU A 147 8.57 -7.97 -1.73
N THR A 148 7.46 -8.17 -1.01
CA THR A 148 7.19 -7.35 0.17
C THR A 148 8.45 -7.46 1.01
N LYS A 149 8.89 -6.37 1.63
CA LYS A 149 10.03 -6.34 2.54
C LYS A 149 9.82 -7.36 3.66
N THR A 150 10.21 -8.59 3.41
CA THR A 150 9.97 -9.72 4.29
C THR A 150 11.30 -10.03 4.95
N GLN A 151 11.24 -9.97 6.29
CA GLN A 151 12.33 -10.03 7.25
C GLN A 151 12.96 -11.43 7.35
N ASN A 152 13.06 -12.20 6.27
CA ASN A 152 13.74 -13.49 6.37
C ASN A 152 15.25 -13.30 6.25
N THR A 153 15.85 -12.82 7.34
CA THR A 153 17.24 -12.40 7.44
C THR A 153 18.22 -13.52 7.09
N LYS A 154 17.95 -14.76 7.51
CA LYS A 154 18.83 -15.92 7.28
C LYS A 154 19.06 -16.22 5.80
N THR A 155 18.00 -16.24 5.01
CA THR A 155 18.10 -16.50 3.56
C THR A 155 18.73 -15.32 2.82
N ASN A 156 18.54 -14.08 3.28
CA ASN A 156 19.22 -12.92 2.70
C ASN A 156 20.73 -12.97 2.95
N TYR A 157 21.18 -13.37 4.15
CA TYR A 157 22.61 -13.53 4.44
C TYR A 157 23.27 -14.63 3.59
N LEU A 158 22.59 -15.76 3.41
CA LEU A 158 23.09 -16.86 2.58
C LEU A 158 23.25 -16.44 1.11
N LEU A 159 22.29 -15.68 0.59
CA LEU A 159 22.34 -15.17 -0.77
C LEU A 159 23.41 -14.07 -0.93
N THR A 160 23.60 -13.19 0.06
CA THR A 160 24.71 -12.23 0.05
C THR A 160 26.08 -12.91 0.11
N PHE A 161 26.19 -14.03 0.83
CA PHE A 161 27.41 -14.83 0.90
C PHE A 161 27.71 -15.50 -0.46
N GLU A 162 26.70 -16.08 -1.12
CA GLU A 162 26.86 -16.62 -2.47
C GLU A 162 27.21 -15.57 -3.51
N LEU A 163 26.62 -14.37 -3.41
CA LEU A 163 26.96 -13.23 -4.28
C LEU A 163 28.44 -12.82 -4.12
N LEU A 164 28.96 -12.84 -2.89
CA LEU A 164 30.37 -12.57 -2.60
C LEU A 164 31.28 -13.69 -3.15
N PHE A 165 30.82 -14.94 -3.08
CA PHE A 165 31.53 -16.10 -3.64
C PHE A 165 31.59 -16.05 -5.18
N ILE A 166 30.51 -15.64 -5.84
CA ILE A 166 30.48 -15.40 -7.28
C ILE A 166 31.45 -14.28 -7.65
N LEU A 167 31.50 -13.19 -6.87
CA LEU A 167 32.46 -12.10 -7.05
C LEU A 167 33.92 -12.59 -6.96
N LEU A 168 34.23 -13.44 -5.98
CA LEU A 168 35.56 -14.02 -5.78
C LEU A 168 35.95 -14.97 -6.93
N MET A 169 34.99 -15.71 -7.46
CA MET A 169 35.19 -16.57 -8.63
C MET A 169 35.39 -15.79 -9.93
N ILE A 170 34.75 -14.62 -10.07
CA ILE A 170 35.00 -13.69 -11.19
C ILE A 170 36.44 -13.17 -11.14
N TYR A 171 36.92 -12.77 -9.95
CA TYR A 171 38.31 -12.36 -9.77
C TYR A 171 39.29 -13.48 -10.15
N TYR A 172 39.05 -14.70 -9.66
CA TYR A 172 39.86 -15.87 -10.01
C TYR A 172 39.81 -16.20 -11.51
N PHE A 173 38.65 -16.08 -12.15
CA PHE A 173 38.49 -16.27 -13.60
C PHE A 173 39.31 -15.22 -14.38
N THR A 174 39.21 -13.93 -14.02
CA THR A 174 40.00 -12.89 -14.69
C THR A 174 41.49 -13.14 -14.55
N SER A 175 41.97 -13.54 -13.38
CA SER A 175 43.39 -13.76 -13.14
C SER A 175 43.94 -14.98 -13.87
N ASN A 176 43.16 -16.05 -14.05
CA ASN A 176 43.66 -17.30 -14.63
C ASN A 176 43.31 -17.47 -16.11
N VAL A 177 42.19 -16.96 -16.61
CA VAL A 177 41.76 -17.16 -18.01
C VAL A 177 42.35 -16.13 -18.96
N LEU A 178 42.55 -14.88 -18.52
CA LEU A 178 43.22 -13.86 -19.33
C LEU A 178 44.74 -14.04 -19.39
N PHE A 179 45.35 -14.64 -18.35
CA PHE A 179 46.81 -14.77 -18.24
C PHE A 179 47.35 -16.19 -18.47
N SER A 180 46.51 -17.23 -18.57
CA SER A 180 46.98 -18.58 -18.95
C SER A 180 46.76 -18.85 -20.44
N ASP A 181 47.81 -19.32 -21.12
CA ASP A 181 47.77 -19.70 -22.54
C ASP A 181 47.03 -21.04 -22.79
N THR A 182 46.55 -21.71 -21.74
CA THR A 182 46.00 -23.06 -21.83
C THR A 182 44.48 -23.07 -21.97
N PHE A 183 43.98 -23.39 -23.17
CA PHE A 183 42.55 -23.51 -23.50
C PHE A 183 41.73 -24.41 -22.55
N SER A 184 42.36 -25.46 -21.99
CA SER A 184 41.72 -26.43 -21.08
C SER A 184 41.30 -25.83 -19.73
N SER A 185 42.13 -25.00 -19.11
CA SER A 185 41.84 -24.43 -17.78
C SER A 185 40.66 -23.46 -17.83
N ALA A 186 40.56 -22.67 -18.90
CA ALA A 186 39.47 -21.71 -19.11
C ALA A 186 38.08 -22.38 -19.15
N ASN A 187 37.96 -23.50 -19.85
CA ASN A 187 36.69 -24.23 -19.99
C ASN A 187 36.22 -24.85 -18.67
N VAL A 188 37.15 -25.38 -17.86
CA VAL A 188 36.81 -25.95 -16.54
C VAL A 188 36.29 -24.86 -15.60
N ILE A 189 36.94 -23.69 -15.57
CA ILE A 189 36.51 -22.58 -14.71
C ILE A 189 35.16 -22.03 -15.19
N PHE A 190 34.90 -22.00 -16.50
CA PHE A 190 33.58 -21.62 -17.03
C PHE A 190 32.48 -22.58 -16.59
N ILE A 191 32.72 -23.90 -16.63
CA ILE A 191 31.76 -24.90 -16.13
C ILE A 191 31.46 -24.67 -14.64
N CYS A 192 32.49 -24.43 -13.82
CA CYS A 192 32.30 -24.09 -12.41
C CYS A 192 31.47 -22.81 -12.21
N PHE A 193 31.69 -21.79 -13.04
CA PHE A 193 30.91 -20.55 -13.00
C PHE A 193 29.44 -20.75 -13.39
N VAL A 194 29.17 -21.54 -14.44
CA VAL A 194 27.80 -21.90 -14.83
C VAL A 194 27.08 -22.67 -13.73
N MET A 195 27.76 -23.61 -13.06
CA MET A 195 27.19 -24.36 -11.93
C MET A 195 26.84 -23.45 -10.75
N LEU A 196 27.68 -22.47 -10.43
CA LEU A 196 27.40 -21.46 -9.39
C LEU A 196 26.24 -20.54 -9.78
N PHE A 197 26.13 -20.17 -11.06
CA PHE A 197 24.99 -19.38 -11.51
C PHE A 197 23.66 -20.17 -11.42
N LEU A 198 23.69 -21.47 -11.73
CA LEU A 198 22.53 -22.33 -11.60
C LEU A 198 22.10 -22.49 -10.12
N SER A 199 23.05 -22.66 -9.19
CA SER A 199 22.74 -22.72 -7.76
C SER A 199 22.14 -21.41 -7.25
N PHE A 200 22.70 -20.27 -7.67
CA PHE A 200 22.16 -18.95 -7.36
C PHE A 200 20.71 -18.80 -7.88
N CYS A 201 20.47 -19.17 -9.15
CA CYS A 201 19.14 -19.10 -9.76
C CYS A 201 18.12 -19.98 -9.03
N PHE A 202 18.54 -21.16 -8.56
CA PHE A 202 17.72 -22.05 -7.75
C PHE A 202 17.32 -21.42 -6.42
N ILE A 203 18.28 -20.84 -5.70
CA ILE A 203 18.06 -20.20 -4.39
C ILE A 203 17.21 -18.94 -4.54
N PHE A 204 17.46 -18.13 -5.57
CA PHE A 204 16.62 -16.99 -5.91
C PHE A 204 15.16 -17.39 -6.17
N ASN A 205 14.93 -18.48 -6.91
CA ASN A 205 13.59 -18.99 -7.15
C ASN A 205 12.91 -19.51 -5.87
N GLN A 206 13.66 -20.16 -4.97
CA GLN A 206 13.13 -20.56 -3.65
C GLN A 206 12.70 -19.35 -2.82
N MET A 207 13.49 -18.29 -2.82
CA MET A 207 13.17 -17.04 -2.12
C MET A 207 11.86 -16.42 -2.61
N VAL A 208 11.68 -16.38 -3.92
CA VAL A 208 10.44 -15.86 -4.52
C VAL A 208 9.23 -16.70 -4.12
N LYS A 209 9.35 -18.04 -4.11
CA LYS A 209 8.27 -18.93 -3.63
C LYS A 209 7.95 -18.69 -2.16
N MET A 210 8.96 -18.57 -1.30
CA MET A 210 8.77 -18.36 0.13
C MET A 210 8.09 -17.01 0.42
N ASN A 211 8.46 -15.96 -0.31
CA ASN A 211 7.81 -14.65 -0.18
C ASN A 211 6.34 -14.67 -0.60
N LYS A 212 6.01 -15.42 -1.66
CA LYS A 212 4.61 -15.62 -2.06
C LYS A 212 3.78 -16.25 -0.94
N VAL A 213 4.30 -17.30 -0.30
CA VAL A 213 3.63 -17.97 0.82
C VAL A 213 3.42 -17.03 2.01
N ILE A 214 4.43 -16.21 2.36
CA ILE A 214 4.30 -15.23 3.44
C ILE A 214 3.21 -14.20 3.14
N TYR A 215 3.16 -13.72 1.89
CA TYR A 215 2.14 -12.76 1.47
C TYR A 215 0.72 -13.35 1.54
N GLU A 216 0.54 -14.57 1.02
CA GLU A 216 -0.73 -15.29 1.10
C GLU A 216 -1.17 -15.52 2.55
N ASN A 217 -0.24 -15.85 3.45
CA ASN A 217 -0.51 -16.00 4.88
C ASN A 217 -0.94 -14.68 5.54
N LYS A 218 -0.34 -13.54 5.18
CA LYS A 218 -0.76 -12.22 5.69
C LYS A 218 -2.20 -11.89 5.26
N LEU A 219 -2.54 -12.11 3.98
CA LEU A 219 -3.89 -11.92 3.46
C LEU A 219 -4.90 -12.83 4.16
N LYS A 220 -4.55 -14.11 4.35
CA LYS A 220 -5.40 -15.07 5.07
C LYS A 220 -5.66 -14.63 6.50
N LYS A 221 -4.63 -14.18 7.22
CA LYS A 221 -4.76 -13.67 8.60
C LYS A 221 -5.64 -12.42 8.70
N GLN A 222 -5.56 -11.51 7.73
CA GLN A 222 -6.47 -10.35 7.66
C GLN A 222 -7.92 -10.81 7.48
N ARG A 223 -8.19 -11.71 6.53
CA ARG A 223 -9.54 -12.27 6.33
C ARG A 223 -10.06 -12.97 7.59
N GLU A 224 -9.23 -13.74 8.28
CA GLU A 224 -9.61 -14.39 9.54
C GLU A 224 -9.99 -13.38 10.62
N ASN A 225 -9.27 -12.26 10.73
CA ASN A 225 -9.59 -11.20 11.68
C ASN A 225 -10.95 -10.55 11.37
N TYR A 226 -11.20 -10.17 10.11
CA TYR A 226 -12.50 -9.63 9.69
C TYR A 226 -13.64 -10.62 9.94
N THR A 227 -13.41 -11.91 9.66
CA THR A 227 -14.41 -12.96 9.91
C THR A 227 -14.72 -13.09 11.41
N LYS A 228 -13.69 -13.03 12.27
CA LYS A 228 -13.88 -13.08 13.73
C LYS A 228 -14.65 -11.88 14.26
N GLU A 229 -14.36 -10.68 13.76
CA GLU A 229 -15.06 -9.46 14.14
C GLU A 229 -16.53 -9.50 13.71
N ASN A 230 -16.82 -9.91 12.48
CA ASN A 230 -18.19 -10.12 12.00
C ASN A 230 -18.93 -11.17 12.84
N LEU A 231 -18.28 -12.29 13.21
CA LEU A 231 -18.88 -13.28 14.09
C LEU A 231 -19.19 -12.72 15.49
N LYS A 232 -18.36 -11.82 16.02
CA LYS A 232 -18.62 -11.13 17.29
C LYS A 232 -19.85 -10.22 17.17
N ASN A 233 -19.96 -9.46 16.09
CA ASN A 233 -21.10 -8.58 15.83
C ASN A 233 -22.39 -9.38 15.66
N ILE A 234 -22.36 -10.49 14.90
CA ILE A 234 -23.51 -11.39 14.74
C ILE A 234 -23.94 -11.97 16.10
N LYS A 235 -23.00 -12.37 16.97
CA LYS A 235 -23.32 -12.85 18.32
C LYS A 235 -23.98 -11.78 19.18
N ALA A 236 -23.51 -10.54 19.11
CA ALA A 236 -24.12 -9.42 19.82
C ALA A 236 -25.55 -9.15 19.33
N ILE A 237 -25.76 -9.12 18.01
CA ILE A 237 -27.10 -8.98 17.40
C ILE A 237 -28.02 -10.12 17.84
N LYS A 238 -27.52 -11.37 17.86
CA LYS A 238 -28.29 -12.53 18.32
C LYS A 238 -28.75 -12.35 19.77
N PHE A 239 -27.85 -11.91 20.66
CA PHE A 239 -28.18 -11.69 22.08
C PHE A 239 -29.25 -10.60 22.25
N GLU A 240 -29.15 -9.50 21.50
CA GLU A 240 -30.17 -8.44 21.51
C GLU A 240 -31.54 -8.95 21.00
N ILE A 241 -31.56 -9.77 19.94
CA ILE A 241 -32.80 -10.37 19.43
C ILE A 241 -33.42 -11.31 20.47
N GLU A 242 -32.62 -12.12 21.17
CA GLU A 242 -33.09 -12.98 22.25
C GLU A 242 -33.70 -12.17 23.40
N ASN A 243 -33.05 -11.06 23.81
CA ASN A 243 -33.58 -10.16 24.84
C ASN A 243 -34.90 -9.49 24.41
N ILE A 244 -35.00 -9.03 23.16
CA ILE A 244 -36.24 -8.48 22.60
C ILE A 244 -37.34 -9.54 22.62
N SER A 245 -37.04 -10.79 22.22
CA SER A 245 -37.98 -11.90 22.25
C SER A 245 -38.48 -12.19 23.68
N HIS A 246 -37.57 -12.25 24.65
CA HIS A 246 -37.92 -12.44 26.06
C HIS A 246 -38.80 -11.31 26.58
N ARG A 247 -38.43 -10.05 26.33
CA ARG A 247 -39.23 -8.88 26.73
C ARG A 247 -40.61 -8.89 26.09
N MET A 248 -40.70 -9.23 24.81
CA MET A 248 -41.98 -9.33 24.10
C MET A 248 -42.86 -10.41 24.72
N ASN A 249 -42.29 -11.56 25.08
CA ASN A 249 -43.03 -12.62 25.76
C ASN A 249 -43.58 -12.17 27.13
N TYR A 250 -42.79 -11.45 27.93
CA TYR A 250 -43.27 -10.88 29.19
C TYR A 250 -44.41 -9.88 29.00
N ILE A 251 -44.32 -9.04 27.96
CA ILE A 251 -45.40 -8.10 27.63
C ILE A 251 -46.69 -8.86 27.31
N LEU A 252 -46.58 -9.89 26.46
CA LEU A 252 -47.73 -10.71 26.08
C LEU A 252 -48.33 -11.44 27.29
N GLN A 253 -47.52 -12.03 28.15
CA GLN A 253 -47.97 -12.68 29.39
C GLN A 253 -48.65 -11.70 30.34
N SER A 254 -48.13 -10.49 30.47
CA SER A 254 -48.74 -9.44 31.31
C SER A 254 -50.12 -9.02 30.81
N ILE A 255 -50.31 -8.93 29.48
CA ILE A 255 -51.61 -8.65 28.87
C ILE A 255 -52.54 -9.87 29.05
N GLU A 256 -52.03 -11.08 28.84
CA GLU A 256 -52.80 -12.32 28.99
C GLU A 256 -53.36 -12.46 30.42
N PHE A 257 -52.54 -12.13 31.42
CA PHE A 257 -52.95 -12.12 32.82
C PHE A 257 -54.11 -11.16 33.10
N ASP A 258 -54.02 -9.91 32.64
CA ASP A 258 -55.09 -8.93 32.82
C ASP A 258 -56.39 -9.36 32.13
N LEU A 259 -56.29 -10.02 30.98
CA LEU A 259 -57.45 -10.58 30.27
C LEU A 259 -58.11 -11.72 31.04
N TYR A 260 -57.34 -12.62 31.66
CA TYR A 260 -57.89 -13.69 32.51
C TYR A 260 -58.60 -13.14 33.75
N GLU A 261 -58.06 -12.09 34.36
CA GLU A 261 -58.64 -11.39 35.51
C GLU A 261 -59.82 -10.46 35.14
N GLN A 262 -60.20 -10.39 33.86
CA GLN A 262 -61.25 -9.50 33.33
C GLN A 262 -60.98 -7.99 33.52
N ASN A 263 -59.72 -7.59 33.69
CA ASN A 263 -59.28 -6.20 33.79
C ASN A 263 -59.02 -5.59 32.41
N TYR A 264 -60.10 -5.38 31.64
CA TYR A 264 -60.00 -4.96 30.23
C TYR A 264 -59.38 -3.57 30.04
N ASP A 265 -59.68 -2.60 30.91
CA ASP A 265 -59.15 -1.23 30.79
C ASP A 265 -57.62 -1.20 30.98
N ASP A 266 -57.10 -1.97 31.94
CA ASP A 266 -55.67 -2.09 32.20
C ASP A 266 -54.95 -2.77 31.01
N ALA A 267 -55.54 -3.83 30.45
CA ALA A 267 -55.00 -4.50 29.27
C ALA A 267 -54.92 -3.55 28.05
N ILE A 268 -55.97 -2.76 27.82
CA ILE A 268 -56.02 -1.75 26.75
C ILE A 268 -54.96 -0.68 26.98
N SER A 269 -54.83 -0.17 28.21
CA SER A 269 -53.83 0.85 28.55
C SER A 269 -52.38 0.36 28.33
N LYS A 270 -52.09 -0.90 28.69
CA LYS A 270 -50.80 -1.54 28.43
C LYS A 270 -50.53 -1.64 26.93
N ILE A 271 -51.50 -2.12 26.14
CA ILE A 271 -51.37 -2.19 24.68
C ILE A 271 -51.09 -0.81 24.08
N GLU A 272 -51.81 0.22 24.50
CA GLU A 272 -51.66 1.57 23.97
C GLU A 272 -50.30 2.18 24.36
N SER A 273 -49.84 1.97 25.59
CA SER A 273 -48.51 2.40 26.04
C SER A 273 -47.38 1.75 25.23
N TYR A 274 -47.46 0.43 24.96
CA TYR A 274 -46.47 -0.27 24.15
C TYR A 274 -46.55 0.12 22.67
N LYS A 275 -47.76 0.32 22.13
CA LYS A 275 -47.95 0.82 20.77
C LYS A 275 -47.31 2.18 20.59
N ASN A 276 -47.51 3.11 21.53
CA ASN A 276 -46.88 4.43 21.52
C ASN A 276 -45.35 4.34 21.60
N THR A 277 -44.84 3.41 22.40
CA THR A 277 -43.39 3.15 22.54
C THR A 277 -42.79 2.55 21.27
N VAL A 278 -43.51 1.72 20.52
CA VAL A 278 -43.05 1.16 19.24
C VAL A 278 -43.15 2.20 18.11
N SER A 279 -44.22 3.01 18.09
CA SER A 279 -44.38 4.06 17.08
C SER A 279 -43.36 5.20 17.24
N SER A 280 -42.91 5.50 18.46
CA SER A 280 -41.81 6.46 18.68
C SER A 280 -40.44 5.93 18.24
N VAL A 281 -40.34 4.64 17.88
CA VAL A 281 -39.11 3.99 17.40
C VAL A 281 -39.01 4.01 15.86
N SER A 282 -40.02 4.52 15.14
CA SER A 282 -39.96 4.69 13.68
C SER A 282 -38.75 5.51 13.26
N ASN A 283 -38.07 5.08 12.18
CA ASN A 283 -36.88 5.76 11.67
C ASN A 283 -37.22 7.22 11.33
N VAL A 284 -36.51 8.15 11.96
CA VAL A 284 -36.65 9.60 11.73
C VAL A 284 -35.97 9.99 10.40
N ILE A 285 -34.93 9.26 10.01
CA ILE A 285 -34.19 9.45 8.75
C ILE A 285 -34.26 8.17 7.91
N CYS A 286 -34.68 8.29 6.65
CA CYS A 286 -34.74 7.22 5.66
C CYS A 286 -34.20 7.74 4.32
N THR A 287 -32.88 7.75 4.15
CA THR A 287 -32.20 8.26 2.94
C THR A 287 -31.77 7.14 1.97
N HIS A 288 -32.05 5.87 2.30
CA HIS A 288 -31.57 4.67 1.60
C HIS A 288 -30.05 4.45 1.68
N ASN A 289 -29.39 5.14 2.62
CA ASN A 289 -28.00 4.92 2.98
C ASN A 289 -27.95 4.15 4.31
N GLU A 290 -27.83 2.82 4.26
CA GLU A 290 -28.09 1.93 5.40
C GLU A 290 -27.28 2.25 6.67
N LEU A 291 -25.97 2.45 6.52
CA LEU A 291 -25.08 2.71 7.67
C LEU A 291 -25.32 4.10 8.26
N PHE A 292 -25.55 5.10 7.40
CA PHE A 292 -25.86 6.47 7.78
C PHE A 292 -27.21 6.58 8.49
N ASP A 293 -28.25 5.99 7.90
CA ASP A 293 -29.60 5.93 8.47
C ASP A 293 -29.57 5.19 9.81
N PHE A 294 -28.86 4.07 9.92
CA PHE A 294 -28.75 3.32 11.16
C PHE A 294 -28.11 4.14 12.29
N MET A 295 -26.93 4.70 12.05
CA MET A 295 -26.17 5.42 13.09
C MET A 295 -26.87 6.70 13.55
N LEU A 296 -27.41 7.49 12.61
CA LEU A 296 -28.16 8.69 12.99
C LEU A 296 -29.44 8.33 13.74
N ASN A 297 -30.25 7.37 13.24
CA ASN A 297 -31.44 6.95 13.96
C ASN A 297 -31.13 6.39 15.35
N PHE A 298 -29.97 5.75 15.55
CA PHE A 298 -29.53 5.29 16.85
C PHE A 298 -29.27 6.46 17.82
N GLU A 299 -28.53 7.48 17.40
CA GLU A 299 -28.25 8.66 18.22
C GLU A 299 -29.51 9.50 18.49
N ILE A 300 -30.38 9.67 17.48
CA ILE A 300 -31.66 10.37 17.65
C ILE A 300 -32.54 9.69 18.71
N LYS A 301 -32.58 8.35 18.71
CA LYS A 301 -33.27 7.57 19.72
C LYS A 301 -32.70 7.81 21.12
N PHE A 302 -31.38 7.87 21.26
CA PHE A 302 -30.73 8.19 22.53
C PHE A 302 -31.13 9.57 23.05
N PHE A 303 -31.23 10.59 22.19
CA PHE A 303 -31.67 11.93 22.60
C PHE A 303 -33.14 11.99 22.98
N HIS A 304 -34.02 11.30 22.25
CA HIS A 304 -35.45 11.21 22.60
C HIS A 304 -35.68 10.57 23.98
N GLN A 305 -34.89 9.55 24.34
CA GLN A 305 -34.95 8.95 25.69
C GLN A 305 -34.58 9.93 26.81
N GLN A 306 -33.86 11.01 26.50
CA GLN A 306 -33.48 12.07 27.45
C GLN A 306 -34.45 13.26 27.45
N ASN A 307 -35.64 13.14 26.84
CA ASN A 307 -36.61 14.22 26.66
C ASN A 307 -36.07 15.41 25.84
N LYS A 308 -35.06 15.20 24.98
CA LYS A 308 -34.57 16.21 24.04
C LYS A 308 -35.37 16.14 22.74
N GLN A 309 -35.76 17.29 22.21
CA GLN A 309 -36.52 17.37 20.96
C GLN A 309 -35.58 17.63 19.78
N LEU A 310 -35.73 16.82 18.73
CA LEU A 310 -35.01 16.98 17.47
C LEU A 310 -36.01 17.02 16.32
N LYS A 311 -35.95 18.05 15.49
CA LYS A 311 -36.65 18.09 14.20
C LYS A 311 -35.63 17.92 13.10
N ILE A 312 -35.87 17.00 12.17
CA ILE A 312 -34.93 16.69 11.09
C ILE A 312 -35.61 16.84 9.74
N CYS A 313 -34.92 17.51 8.82
CA CYS A 313 -35.29 17.58 7.41
C CYS A 313 -34.08 17.12 6.58
N SER A 314 -34.21 15.97 5.90
CA SER A 314 -33.12 15.40 5.09
C SER A 314 -33.51 15.27 3.61
N PHE A 315 -32.73 15.93 2.74
CA PHE A 315 -32.77 15.79 1.29
C PHE A 315 -31.40 15.30 0.83
N VAL A 316 -31.19 13.99 0.94
CA VAL A 316 -29.93 13.30 0.65
C VAL A 316 -30.21 12.17 -0.32
N SER A 317 -29.36 12.02 -1.33
CA SER A 317 -29.45 10.93 -2.31
C SER A 317 -28.73 9.68 -1.83
N GLN A 318 -29.03 8.53 -2.46
CA GLN A 318 -28.33 7.28 -2.17
C GLN A 318 -26.92 7.33 -2.76
N ASN A 319 -25.89 7.29 -1.91
CA ASN A 319 -24.49 7.44 -2.32
C ASN A 319 -23.54 6.70 -1.35
N GLN A 320 -22.56 5.95 -1.88
CA GLN A 320 -21.58 5.21 -1.08
C GLN A 320 -20.74 6.11 -0.15
N SER A 321 -20.63 7.40 -0.47
CA SER A 321 -19.92 8.40 0.35
C SER A 321 -20.47 8.48 1.79
N TYR A 322 -21.75 8.12 2.00
CA TYR A 322 -22.40 8.10 3.31
C TYR A 322 -22.04 6.87 4.18
N ASN A 323 -21.25 5.92 3.65
CA ASN A 323 -20.65 4.84 4.46
C ASN A 323 -19.40 5.29 5.24
N ASN A 324 -19.03 6.57 5.16
CA ASN A 324 -17.88 7.12 5.88
C ASN A 324 -18.25 7.44 7.35
N LEU A 325 -17.67 6.68 8.29
CA LEU A 325 -17.84 6.88 9.73
C LEU A 325 -17.37 8.25 10.21
N GLU A 326 -16.36 8.86 9.57
CA GLU A 326 -15.87 10.19 9.96
C GLU A 326 -16.94 11.27 9.73
N LEU A 327 -17.65 11.20 8.60
CA LEU A 327 -18.74 12.12 8.28
C LEU A 327 -19.91 11.96 9.25
N ILE A 328 -20.26 10.71 9.58
CA ILE A 328 -21.33 10.41 10.54
C ILE A 328 -20.96 10.93 11.93
N ASN A 329 -19.75 10.62 12.41
CA ASN A 329 -19.28 11.03 13.73
C ASN A 329 -19.28 12.55 13.87
N LYS A 330 -18.87 13.29 12.83
CA LYS A 330 -18.94 14.77 12.84
C LYS A 330 -20.35 15.30 13.09
N ILE A 331 -21.35 14.73 12.42
CA ILE A 331 -22.76 15.14 12.61
C ILE A 331 -23.25 14.78 14.01
N THR A 332 -22.97 13.55 14.47
CA THR A 332 -23.43 13.07 15.78
C THR A 332 -22.73 13.77 16.94
N ASP A 333 -21.44 14.04 16.84
CA ASP A 333 -20.68 14.76 17.88
C ASP A 333 -21.11 16.23 17.94
N SER A 334 -21.40 16.85 16.80
CA SER A 334 -22.01 18.19 16.75
C SER A 334 -23.36 18.22 17.47
N LEU A 335 -24.22 17.22 17.23
CA LEU A 335 -25.51 17.10 17.93
C LEU A 335 -25.31 16.95 19.45
N LYS A 336 -24.40 16.07 19.88
CA LYS A 336 -24.09 15.87 21.32
C LYS A 336 -23.63 17.16 21.98
N TYR A 337 -22.76 17.91 21.31
CA TYR A 337 -22.27 19.19 21.78
C TYR A 337 -23.40 20.22 21.90
N PHE A 338 -24.22 20.43 20.88
CA PHE A 338 -25.31 21.41 20.98
C PHE A 338 -26.35 21.02 22.05
N TYR A 339 -26.61 19.71 22.19
CA TYR A 339 -27.50 19.20 23.22
C TYR A 339 -26.95 19.32 24.65
N SER A 340 -25.69 19.69 24.89
CA SER A 340 -25.23 20.04 26.24
C SER A 340 -25.72 21.41 26.70
N TYR A 341 -26.13 22.28 25.77
CA TYR A 341 -26.56 23.64 26.05
C TYR A 341 -28.08 23.84 25.90
N VAL A 342 -28.74 23.04 25.07
CA VAL A 342 -30.13 23.26 24.65
C VAL A 342 -30.89 21.94 24.59
N ASN A 343 -32.20 21.98 24.78
CA ASN A 343 -33.07 20.79 24.72
C ASN A 343 -33.78 20.62 23.37
N GLU A 344 -33.75 21.63 22.50
CA GLU A 344 -34.42 21.64 21.20
C GLU A 344 -33.45 22.04 20.10
N ILE A 345 -33.40 21.28 19.00
CA ILE A 345 -32.55 21.53 17.83
C ILE A 345 -33.33 21.17 16.55
N GLU A 346 -33.16 21.96 15.49
CA GLU A 346 -33.58 21.57 14.14
C GLU A 346 -32.36 21.31 13.24
N LEU A 347 -32.30 20.12 12.63
CA LEU A 347 -31.22 19.68 11.75
C LEU A 347 -31.72 19.60 10.31
N PHE A 348 -31.00 20.27 9.41
CA PHE A 348 -31.21 20.19 7.97
C PHE A 348 -29.98 19.57 7.30
N LEU A 349 -30.23 18.53 6.51
CA LEU A 349 -29.23 17.83 5.71
C LEU A 349 -29.62 17.96 4.24
N THR A 350 -28.83 18.68 3.45
CA THR A 350 -29.14 18.92 2.03
C THR A 350 -27.92 18.63 1.17
N GLU A 351 -28.07 17.75 0.19
CA GLU A 351 -27.02 17.44 -0.78
C GLU A 351 -27.08 18.40 -1.98
N GLN A 352 -25.95 19.03 -2.31
CA GLN A 352 -25.79 19.89 -3.49
C GLN A 352 -24.39 19.66 -4.11
N ASP A 353 -24.33 19.36 -5.40
CA ASP A 353 -23.09 19.31 -6.20
C ASP A 353 -21.90 18.56 -5.53
N ASN A 354 -22.14 17.34 -5.03
CA ASN A 354 -21.18 16.49 -4.27
C ASN A 354 -20.73 17.04 -2.90
N PHE A 355 -21.48 17.99 -2.34
CA PHE A 355 -21.32 18.44 -0.96
C PHE A 355 -22.58 18.12 -0.15
N LEU A 356 -22.36 17.69 1.08
CA LEU A 356 -23.41 17.67 2.09
C LEU A 356 -23.37 19.00 2.85
N GLU A 357 -24.43 19.78 2.72
CA GLU A 357 -24.66 20.94 3.57
C GLU A 357 -25.37 20.48 4.85
N VAL A 358 -24.74 20.75 5.99
CA VAL A 358 -25.29 20.45 7.31
C VAL A 358 -25.61 21.77 8.00
N LYS A 359 -26.88 21.96 8.37
CA LYS A 359 -27.37 23.18 9.01
C LYS A 359 -28.10 22.85 10.30
N PHE A 360 -27.67 23.48 11.39
CA PHE A 360 -28.31 23.44 12.70
C PHE A 360 -29.02 24.76 12.96
N ILE A 361 -30.27 24.68 13.44
CA ILE A 361 -31.03 25.81 13.95
C ILE A 361 -31.28 25.55 15.44
N ILE A 362 -30.80 26.45 16.28
CA ILE A 362 -30.77 26.27 17.73
C ILE A 362 -31.51 27.44 18.41
N PRO A 363 -32.72 27.23 18.95
CA PRO A 363 -33.45 28.25 19.71
C PRO A 363 -32.74 28.51 21.05
N THR A 364 -32.13 29.70 21.21
CA THR A 364 -31.26 30.04 22.34
C THR A 364 -31.23 31.53 22.64
N ASN A 365 -30.98 31.88 23.90
CA ASN A 365 -30.79 33.27 24.35
C ASN A 365 -29.35 33.73 24.08
N ASP A 366 -29.15 35.05 23.94
CA ASP A 366 -27.86 35.69 23.59
C ASP A 366 -26.66 35.27 24.47
N PHE A 367 -26.89 34.92 25.74
CA PHE A 367 -25.84 34.43 26.65
C PHE A 367 -25.31 33.06 26.21
N VAL A 368 -26.23 32.10 25.97
CA VAL A 368 -25.89 30.72 25.56
C VAL A 368 -25.30 30.71 24.16
N GLN A 369 -25.74 31.61 23.28
CA GLN A 369 -25.15 31.77 21.95
C GLN A 369 -23.69 32.16 22.01
N LYS A 370 -23.29 33.08 22.91
CA LYS A 370 -21.89 33.46 23.08
C LYS A 370 -21.06 32.31 23.60
N GLU A 371 -21.54 31.55 24.60
CA GLU A 371 -20.83 30.36 25.10
C GLU A 371 -20.63 29.30 24.00
N ILE A 372 -21.66 29.05 23.19
CA ILE A 372 -21.54 28.13 22.06
C ILE A 372 -20.49 28.63 21.08
N ILE A 373 -20.55 29.91 20.68
CA ILE A 373 -19.64 30.52 19.69
C ILE A 373 -18.19 30.52 20.17
N ASP A 374 -17.94 30.87 21.43
CA ASP A 374 -16.60 30.96 21.99
C ASP A 374 -15.92 29.57 22.08
N ASN A 375 -16.71 28.52 22.33
CA ASN A 375 -16.23 27.15 22.45
C ASN A 375 -16.33 26.32 21.15
N LEU A 376 -16.88 26.86 20.05
CA LEU A 376 -16.98 26.16 18.76
C LEU A 376 -15.61 25.75 18.18
N SER A 377 -14.52 26.39 18.62
CA SER A 377 -13.14 26.04 18.23
C SER A 377 -12.70 24.64 18.68
N GLU A 378 -13.40 24.04 19.65
CA GLU A 378 -13.13 22.66 20.11
C GLU A 378 -13.66 21.60 19.14
N ILE A 379 -14.58 21.95 18.25
CA ILE A 379 -15.14 21.03 17.25
C ILE A 379 -14.44 21.28 15.91
N ASN A 380 -13.68 20.29 15.43
CA ASN A 380 -12.94 20.35 14.15
C ASN A 380 -13.88 20.37 12.92
N ILE A 381 -14.67 21.43 12.74
CA ILE A 381 -15.54 21.63 11.58
C ILE A 381 -14.90 22.72 10.69
N PRO A 382 -14.37 22.37 9.51
CA PRO A 382 -13.85 23.38 8.58
C PRO A 382 -15.00 24.16 7.92
N ASN A 383 -14.80 25.46 7.70
CA ASN A 383 -15.71 26.36 6.95
C ASN A 383 -17.11 26.53 7.55
N ILE A 384 -17.18 26.85 8.84
CA ILE A 384 -18.45 27.18 9.52
C ILE A 384 -18.90 28.59 9.14
N SER A 385 -20.17 28.72 8.76
CA SER A 385 -20.89 29.99 8.70
C SER A 385 -21.88 30.07 9.86
N ILE A 386 -21.79 31.14 10.65
CA ILE A 386 -22.65 31.37 11.81
C ILE A 386 -23.51 32.60 11.52
N LYS A 387 -24.82 32.46 11.65
CA LYS A 387 -25.76 33.59 11.63
C LYS A 387 -26.43 33.69 12.99
N ASN A 388 -26.22 34.82 13.65
CA ASN A 388 -26.91 35.15 14.88
C ASN A 388 -28.19 35.96 14.53
N LEU A 389 -29.33 35.44 14.96
CA LEU A 389 -30.64 36.08 14.87
C LEU A 389 -31.21 36.16 16.29
N ASN A 390 -32.07 37.16 16.56
CA ASN A 390 -32.69 37.31 17.88
C ASN A 390 -33.34 35.98 18.32
N ASN A 391 -32.86 35.43 19.43
CA ASN A 391 -33.27 34.16 20.03
C ASN A 391 -33.00 32.87 19.20
N LEU A 392 -32.21 32.96 18.11
CA LEU A 392 -31.95 31.84 17.19
C LEU A 392 -30.50 31.85 16.69
N LEU A 393 -29.79 30.75 16.91
CA LEU A 393 -28.45 30.53 16.37
C LEU A 393 -28.52 29.59 15.18
N VAL A 394 -27.97 30.00 14.03
CA VAL A 394 -27.87 29.15 12.84
C VAL A 394 -26.41 28.87 12.54
N ILE A 395 -26.06 27.57 12.50
CA ILE A 395 -24.71 27.09 12.21
C ILE A 395 -24.78 26.24 10.94
N LEU A 396 -23.97 26.56 9.94
CA LEU A 396 -23.92 25.85 8.67
C LEU A 396 -22.49 25.54 8.27
N TYR A 397 -22.24 24.29 7.88
CA TYR A 397 -20.98 23.87 7.26
C TYR A 397 -21.22 22.99 6.04
N LYS A 398 -20.21 22.87 5.18
CA LYS A 398 -20.24 22.02 3.98
C LYS A 398 -19.17 20.94 4.07
N GLU A 399 -19.57 19.69 3.93
CA GLU A 399 -18.68 18.55 3.86
C GLU A 399 -18.59 18.00 2.43
N LYS A 400 -17.39 17.67 2.00
CA LYS A 400 -17.17 17.13 0.66
C LYS A 400 -17.41 15.63 0.66
N LEU A 401 -18.32 15.16 -0.20
CA LEU A 401 -18.55 13.73 -0.40
C LEU A 401 -17.39 13.18 -1.24
N THR A 402 -16.56 12.34 -0.64
CA THR A 402 -15.44 11.68 -1.31
C THR A 402 -15.83 10.24 -1.63
N SER A 403 -15.84 9.89 -2.92
CA SER A 403 -16.00 8.50 -3.35
C SER A 403 -14.68 7.76 -3.10
N TYR A 404 -14.71 6.81 -2.18
CA TYR A 404 -13.65 5.81 -2.08
C TYR A 404 -14.00 4.66 -3.02
N ASP A 405 -13.46 4.72 -4.24
CA ASP A 405 -13.47 3.58 -5.18
C ASP A 405 -12.43 2.52 -4.78
#